data_AF-A0A3B9PQZ9-F1
#
_entry.id   AF-A0A3B9PQZ9-F1
#
_cell.length_a   1.000
_cell.length_b   1.000
_cell.length_c   1.000
_cell.angle_alpha   90.00
_cell.angle_beta   90.00
_cell.angle_gamma   90.00
#
_symmetry.space_group_name_H-M   'P 1'
#
loop_
_entity.id
_entity.type
_entity.pdbx_description
1 polymer ?
#
loop_
_entity_poly.entity_id
_entity_poly.type
_entity_poly.pdbx_seq_one_letter_code
_entity_poly.pdbx_strand_id
1 'polypeptide(L)'
;ESDGSIDSFSPWITVCLNCDWDHVDQYSDRSSFAKTLRRLFSRTKDTIIHSDAKPLPEIIEGIDGKSIHSFASPKDPARFLEANNNAVLQTGYVLGLDFTGINFGTFPGMERRQSTLYESRERIVVEDYAHHPSEIASLLKLRSQLLPDHELKVVFQPHRYSRTKALASSFAEELSIADELHLLPTYGAFEKFDLSGAVESLTGYLPPRLRDAAKIFHNFYDLRMSLGSKKKETSDQVIFLGAGSITKWAHAFSAWEKTGGVKHDAFGCFLEGRISNQSKMVRDMPLGSMTTMGVGGAAKWYAEPTNIEDLSTLVEACNFFDIQRAMIGRGSNLIVPDQGFAGLVIRLRGEFWRSIDLRTNDTIIVGAGAKLKEICKFACAKNLSGFEFLEGIPGTLGGALRMNAGAMGWEIFDLVEWVKFLMPNGEIKQISGDELEVGYRYCREAYDGIALRAKLRAEGRAQHLEIRKVIEKMSRKRRKNQPKLASSGCVFRNPDSHPAGWLIEQAGLKGEKVGGAVVSDVHGNFIVNEGEATTEQVIQLIQKVKKRVKETHGVILEPEVNLLGHSWKEFLS
;
A
#
# COMPACT_ATOMS: atom_id res chain seq x y z
N GLU A 1 -18.68 12.81 19.18
CA GLU A 1 -19.12 11.42 19.03
C GLU A 1 -19.63 11.26 17.60
N SER A 2 -19.25 10.16 16.94
CA SER A 2 -19.09 10.14 15.48
C SER A 2 -20.07 9.30 14.67
N ASP A 3 -20.93 8.51 15.31
CA ASP A 3 -21.85 7.61 14.64
C ASP A 3 -23.31 7.75 15.13
N GLY A 4 -23.60 8.73 15.99
CA GLY A 4 -24.96 8.99 16.49
C GLY A 4 -25.41 8.02 17.58
N SER A 5 -24.52 7.13 18.06
CA SER A 5 -24.78 6.24 19.20
C SER A 5 -25.01 6.99 20.52
N ILE A 6 -24.62 8.27 20.60
CA ILE A 6 -24.86 9.14 21.76
C ILE A 6 -26.32 9.18 22.21
N ASP A 7 -27.25 9.06 21.25
CA ASP A 7 -28.69 9.05 21.51
C ASP A 7 -29.16 7.76 22.20
N SER A 8 -28.35 6.69 22.15
CA SER A 8 -28.67 5.37 22.69
C SER A 8 -28.03 5.10 24.06
N PHE A 9 -27.14 5.96 24.56
CA PHE A 9 -26.49 5.76 25.85
C PHE A 9 -27.35 6.24 27.04
N SER A 10 -27.26 5.47 28.13
CA SER A 10 -27.77 5.81 29.47
C SER A 10 -26.69 5.48 30.51
N PRO A 11 -25.59 6.25 30.55
CA PRO A 11 -24.42 5.96 31.38
C PRO A 11 -24.70 6.20 32.86
N TRP A 12 -23.92 5.56 33.74
CA TRP A 12 -23.97 5.87 35.19
C TRP A 12 -23.38 7.25 35.47
N ILE A 13 -22.20 7.51 34.91
CA ILE A 13 -21.50 8.80 34.97
C ILE A 13 -21.27 9.30 33.55
N THR A 14 -21.59 10.56 33.30
CA THR A 14 -21.22 11.26 32.07
C THR A 14 -20.13 12.27 32.37
N VAL A 15 -18.97 12.14 31.72
CA VAL A 15 -17.91 13.16 31.74
C VAL A 15 -17.90 13.87 30.40
N CYS A 16 -18.14 15.18 30.39
CA CYS A 16 -18.20 16.00 29.17
C CYS A 16 -17.09 17.05 29.17
N LEU A 17 -16.10 16.86 28.28
CA LEU A 17 -14.91 17.71 28.20
C LEU A 17 -15.14 19.02 27.46
N ASN A 18 -15.94 18.97 26.39
CA ASN A 18 -16.23 20.07 25.48
C ASN A 18 -17.55 19.81 24.72
N CYS A 19 -18.03 20.81 23.99
CA CYS A 19 -19.21 20.72 23.13
C CYS A 19 -18.89 21.29 21.75
N ASP A 20 -18.30 20.46 20.89
CA ASP A 20 -17.90 20.81 19.53
C ASP A 20 -18.87 20.22 18.48
N TRP A 21 -19.33 21.07 17.56
CA TRP A 21 -20.25 20.66 16.49
C TRP A 21 -19.48 20.06 15.32
N ASP A 22 -19.28 18.74 15.39
CA ASP A 22 -18.34 18.02 14.51
C ASP A 22 -19.01 17.18 13.39
N HIS A 23 -20.21 16.64 13.63
CA HIS A 23 -20.95 15.78 12.70
C HIS A 23 -22.14 16.53 12.09
N VAL A 24 -21.83 17.46 11.20
CA VAL A 24 -22.80 18.39 10.58
C VAL A 24 -23.82 17.69 9.67
N ASP A 25 -23.51 16.47 9.25
CA ASP A 25 -24.39 15.57 8.49
C ASP A 25 -25.46 14.92 9.36
N GLN A 26 -25.17 14.73 10.66
CA GLN A 26 -26.09 14.12 11.62
C GLN A 26 -26.85 15.19 12.42
N TYR A 27 -26.14 16.26 12.82
CA TYR A 27 -26.70 17.38 13.58
C TYR A 27 -26.73 18.62 12.69
N SER A 28 -27.93 19.06 12.31
CA SER A 28 -28.16 20.18 11.39
C SER A 28 -27.46 21.48 11.79
N ASP A 29 -27.29 21.70 13.09
CA ASP A 29 -26.74 22.92 13.65
C ASP A 29 -26.27 22.69 15.10
N ARG A 30 -25.59 23.70 15.66
CA ARG A 30 -25.08 23.68 17.05
C ARG A 30 -26.19 23.49 18.09
N SER A 31 -27.39 24.00 17.86
CA SER A 31 -28.52 23.85 18.79
C SER A 31 -29.03 22.41 18.79
N SER A 32 -29.10 21.76 17.63
CA SER A 32 -29.45 20.36 17.48
C SER A 32 -28.48 19.44 18.23
N PHE A 33 -27.18 19.71 18.14
CA PHE A 33 -26.19 18.98 18.92
C PHE A 33 -26.30 19.25 20.43
N ALA A 34 -26.49 20.51 20.85
CA ALA A 34 -26.70 20.86 22.25
C ALA A 34 -27.94 20.17 22.87
N LYS A 35 -29.04 20.07 22.11
CA LYS A 35 -30.25 19.31 22.52
C LYS A 35 -29.93 17.83 22.69
N THR A 36 -29.07 17.26 21.85
CA THR A 36 -28.63 15.87 21.96
C THR A 36 -27.82 15.62 23.24
N LEU A 37 -26.87 16.51 23.55
CA LEU A 37 -26.16 16.47 24.83
C LEU A 37 -27.10 16.61 26.03
N ARG A 38 -28.08 17.53 25.98
CA ARG A 38 -29.08 17.68 27.05
C ARG A 38 -29.87 16.39 27.27
N ARG A 39 -30.25 15.70 26.19
CA ARG A 39 -30.93 14.40 26.26
C ARG A 39 -30.03 13.32 26.90
N LEU A 40 -28.75 13.28 26.55
CA LEU A 40 -27.77 12.39 27.21
C LEU A 40 -27.65 12.67 28.71
N PHE A 41 -27.50 13.94 29.10
CA PHE A 41 -27.41 14.34 30.50
C PHE A 41 -28.67 13.96 31.28
N SER A 42 -29.84 14.12 30.67
CA SER A 42 -31.12 13.72 31.28
C SER A 42 -31.24 12.21 31.49
N ARG A 43 -30.62 11.40 30.60
CA ARG A 43 -30.53 9.93 30.70
C ARG A 43 -29.37 9.43 31.56
N THR A 44 -28.47 10.31 31.99
CA THR A 44 -27.38 9.95 32.89
C THR A 44 -27.98 9.55 34.24
N LYS A 45 -27.59 8.38 34.74
CA LYS A 45 -28.28 7.74 35.87
C LYS A 45 -27.97 8.41 37.20
N ASP A 46 -26.74 8.89 37.39
CA ASP A 46 -26.27 9.34 38.70
C ASP A 46 -25.50 10.66 38.61
N THR A 47 -24.35 10.70 37.94
CA THR A 47 -23.43 11.84 38.02
C THR A 47 -23.08 12.44 36.66
N ILE A 48 -23.11 13.77 36.56
CA ILE A 48 -22.63 14.55 35.42
C ILE A 48 -21.41 15.36 35.85
N ILE A 49 -20.28 15.15 35.17
CA ILE A 49 -19.06 15.94 35.31
C ILE A 49 -18.86 16.73 34.03
N HIS A 50 -18.69 18.05 34.11
CA HIS A 50 -18.57 18.89 32.92
C HIS A 50 -17.52 19.99 33.05
N SER A 51 -16.99 20.43 31.91
CA SER A 51 -16.18 21.65 31.86
C SER A 51 -17.03 22.89 32.19
N ASP A 52 -16.45 23.86 32.91
CA ASP A 52 -17.08 25.17 33.17
C ASP A 52 -17.15 26.07 31.93
N ALA A 53 -16.55 25.65 30.81
CA ALA A 53 -16.61 26.35 29.54
C ALA A 53 -18.01 26.27 28.90
N LYS A 54 -18.49 27.41 28.39
CA LYS A 54 -19.75 27.48 27.62
C LYS A 54 -19.66 26.64 26.34
N PRO A 55 -20.77 26.02 25.89
CA PRO A 55 -22.13 26.13 26.42
C PRO A 55 -22.52 25.07 27.47
N LEU A 56 -21.59 24.26 27.99
CA LEU A 56 -21.95 23.11 28.83
C LEU A 56 -22.75 23.47 30.09
N PRO A 57 -22.39 24.50 30.88
CA PRO A 57 -23.21 24.93 32.02
C PRO A 57 -24.65 25.28 31.63
N GLU A 58 -24.86 25.92 30.47
CA GLU A 58 -26.17 26.33 29.97
C GLU A 58 -27.00 25.12 29.50
N ILE A 59 -26.35 24.11 28.92
CA ILE A 59 -27.02 22.88 28.47
C ILE A 59 -27.50 22.05 29.67
N ILE A 60 -26.78 22.10 30.79
CA ILE A 60 -27.06 21.34 32.02
C ILE A 60 -28.09 22.04 32.91
N GLU A 61 -28.27 23.35 32.76
CA GLU A 61 -29.21 24.13 33.56
C GLU A 61 -30.63 23.51 33.56
N GLY A 62 -31.19 23.29 34.75
CA GLY A 62 -32.50 22.67 34.94
C GLY A 62 -32.55 21.16 34.74
N ILE A 63 -31.43 20.44 34.77
CA ILE A 63 -31.40 18.98 34.87
C ILE A 63 -31.43 18.56 36.34
N ASP A 64 -32.56 18.02 36.78
CA ASP A 64 -32.76 17.63 38.18
C ASP A 64 -32.47 16.14 38.42
N GLY A 65 -32.13 15.81 39.68
CA GLY A 65 -31.99 14.44 40.17
C GLY A 65 -30.65 13.75 39.87
N LYS A 66 -29.60 14.53 39.52
CA LYS A 66 -28.25 14.06 39.23
C LYS A 66 -27.26 14.82 40.11
N SER A 67 -26.15 14.19 40.50
CA SER A 67 -25.02 14.90 41.09
C SER A 67 -24.27 15.63 39.97
N ILE A 68 -24.11 16.95 40.09
CA ILE A 68 -23.47 17.78 39.06
C ILE A 68 -22.15 18.33 39.62
N HIS A 69 -21.07 18.07 38.89
CA HIS A 69 -19.73 18.54 39.23
C HIS A 69 -19.14 19.26 38.02
N SER A 70 -18.43 20.36 38.27
CA SER A 70 -17.70 21.07 37.24
C SER A 70 -16.20 21.02 37.48
N PHE A 71 -15.42 21.19 36.42
CA PHE A 71 -13.98 21.40 36.49
C PHE A 71 -13.58 22.61 35.65
N ALA A 72 -12.49 23.27 36.06
CA ALA A 72 -12.01 24.47 35.40
C ALA A 72 -11.39 24.16 34.03
N SER A 73 -11.80 24.92 33.02
CA SER A 73 -11.29 24.84 31.65
C SER A 73 -10.68 26.19 31.26
N PRO A 74 -9.35 26.28 31.10
CA PRO A 74 -8.70 27.53 30.71
C PRO A 74 -9.26 28.10 29.42
N LYS A 75 -9.39 29.44 29.37
CA LYS A 75 -9.83 30.15 28.14
C LYS A 75 -8.79 30.11 27.02
N ASP A 76 -7.51 30.00 27.38
CA ASP A 76 -6.43 29.85 26.40
C ASP A 76 -6.40 28.41 25.89
N PRO A 77 -6.67 28.15 24.59
CA PRO A 77 -6.64 26.81 24.01
C PRO A 77 -5.28 26.11 24.16
N ALA A 78 -4.17 26.85 24.29
CA ALA A 78 -2.85 26.26 24.51
C ALA A 78 -2.77 25.47 25.83
N ARG A 79 -3.65 25.76 26.79
CA ARG A 79 -3.71 25.11 28.11
C ARG A 79 -4.70 23.94 28.15
N PHE A 80 -5.03 23.33 27.02
CA PHE A 80 -5.95 22.18 26.98
C PHE A 80 -5.49 20.97 27.82
N LEU A 81 -4.17 20.76 28.01
CA LEU A 81 -3.65 19.71 28.90
C LEU A 81 -4.06 19.95 30.36
N GLU A 82 -4.13 21.20 30.79
CA GLU A 82 -4.62 21.55 32.12
C GLU A 82 -6.12 21.27 32.25
N ALA A 83 -6.93 21.57 31.22
CA ALA A 83 -8.34 21.19 31.19
C ALA A 83 -8.51 19.67 31.31
N ASN A 84 -7.70 18.89 30.59
CA ASN A 84 -7.72 17.42 30.66
C ASN A 84 -7.33 16.92 32.06
N ASN A 85 -6.28 17.49 32.67
CA ASN A 85 -5.88 17.14 34.04
C ASN A 85 -6.97 17.47 35.05
N ASN A 86 -7.60 18.64 34.95
CA ASN A 86 -8.70 19.05 35.80
C ASN A 86 -9.91 18.11 35.66
N ALA A 87 -10.22 17.67 34.43
CA ALA A 87 -11.26 16.68 34.19
C ALA A 87 -10.96 15.33 34.85
N VAL A 88 -9.71 14.84 34.75
CA VAL A 88 -9.28 13.58 35.40
C VAL A 88 -9.37 13.69 36.92
N LEU A 89 -8.84 14.78 37.49
CA LEU A 89 -8.89 15.05 38.94
C LEU A 89 -10.33 15.09 39.45
N GLN A 90 -11.21 15.83 38.77
CA GLN A 90 -12.62 15.93 39.17
C GLN A 90 -13.34 14.58 39.04
N THR A 91 -13.02 13.82 37.99
CA THR A 91 -13.59 12.48 37.79
C THR A 91 -13.15 11.53 38.89
N GLY A 92 -11.87 11.50 39.24
CA GLY A 92 -11.43 10.62 40.33
C GLY A 92 -11.91 11.08 41.69
N TYR A 93 -12.06 12.38 41.95
CA TYR A 93 -12.70 12.88 43.18
C TYR A 93 -14.12 12.33 43.33
N VAL A 94 -14.94 12.39 42.27
CA VAL A 94 -16.30 11.82 42.25
C VAL A 94 -16.29 10.31 42.48
N LEU A 95 -15.28 9.61 41.94
CA LEU A 95 -15.11 8.16 42.10
C LEU A 95 -14.45 7.75 43.43
N GLY A 96 -14.07 8.70 44.29
CA GLY A 96 -13.35 8.42 45.53
C GLY A 96 -11.93 7.90 45.33
N LEU A 97 -11.29 8.25 44.20
CA LEU A 97 -9.90 7.91 43.89
C LEU A 97 -8.94 8.93 44.52
N ASP A 98 -7.84 8.43 45.08
CA ASP A 98 -6.74 9.26 45.58
C ASP A 98 -5.67 9.42 44.50
N PHE A 99 -5.42 10.66 44.09
CA PHE A 99 -4.35 11.03 43.15
C PHE A 99 -3.10 11.59 43.84
N THR A 100 -3.01 11.52 45.16
CA THR A 100 -1.83 11.98 45.91
C THR A 100 -0.57 11.29 45.38
N GLY A 101 0.41 12.09 44.95
CA GLY A 101 1.68 11.58 44.42
C GLY A 101 1.67 11.19 42.93
N ILE A 102 0.54 11.31 42.22
CA ILE A 102 0.50 11.12 40.76
C ILE A 102 1.10 12.33 40.05
N ASN A 103 2.08 12.09 39.18
CA ASN A 103 2.64 13.10 38.29
C ASN A 103 2.07 12.93 36.88
N PHE A 104 1.10 13.77 36.50
CA PHE A 104 0.53 13.75 35.14
C PHE A 104 1.55 14.02 34.03
N GLY A 105 2.68 14.68 34.34
CA GLY A 105 3.76 14.92 33.39
C GLY A 105 4.49 13.65 32.93
N THR A 106 4.30 12.51 33.62
CA THR A 106 4.85 11.21 33.18
C THR A 106 3.89 10.44 32.27
N PHE A 107 2.70 10.97 31.98
CA PHE A 107 1.78 10.34 31.04
C PHE A 107 2.40 10.39 29.63
N PRO A 108 2.62 9.25 28.96
CA PRO A 108 3.31 9.22 27.67
C PRO A 108 2.51 9.83 26.52
N GLY A 109 1.27 10.28 26.77
CA GLY A 109 0.35 10.77 25.75
C GLY A 109 -0.44 9.64 25.09
N MET A 110 -1.21 10.01 24.07
CA MET A 110 -1.90 9.05 23.21
C MET A 110 -1.26 9.07 21.82
N GLU A 111 -1.16 7.90 21.20
CA GLU A 111 -0.66 7.81 19.82
C GLU A 111 -1.51 8.72 18.91
N ARG A 112 -0.85 9.42 17.99
CA ARG A 112 -1.47 10.39 17.07
C ARG A 112 -2.11 11.61 17.75
N ARG A 113 -1.79 11.88 19.02
CA ARG A 113 -2.08 13.15 19.68
C ARG A 113 -0.75 13.79 20.09
N GLN A 114 -0.31 14.78 19.32
CA GLN A 114 0.98 15.47 19.50
C GLN A 114 2.20 14.56 19.45
N SER A 115 2.14 13.50 18.64
CA SER A 115 3.24 12.55 18.52
C SER A 115 4.41 13.19 17.79
N THR A 116 5.55 13.33 18.48
CA THR A 116 6.78 13.85 17.86
C THR A 116 7.45 12.73 17.08
N LEU A 117 7.46 12.86 15.75
CA LEU A 117 7.99 11.85 14.85
C LEU A 117 9.49 12.02 14.59
N TYR A 118 10.00 13.25 14.69
CA TYR A 118 11.40 13.59 14.50
C TYR A 118 11.71 14.88 15.27
N GLU A 119 12.89 14.96 15.88
CA GLU A 119 13.33 16.13 16.63
C GLU A 119 14.83 16.34 16.46
N SER A 120 15.23 17.59 16.26
CA SER A 120 16.61 18.06 16.22
C SER A 120 16.65 19.54 16.61
N ARG A 121 17.85 20.12 16.72
CA ARG A 121 18.02 21.55 17.04
C ARG A 121 17.37 22.50 16.02
N GLU A 122 17.29 22.08 14.76
CA GLU A 122 16.84 22.92 13.64
C GLU A 122 15.40 22.60 13.20
N ARG A 123 14.89 21.40 13.49
CA ARG A 123 13.58 20.96 12.98
C ARG A 123 12.90 19.97 13.91
N ILE A 124 11.60 20.16 14.10
CA ILE A 124 10.70 19.21 14.77
C ILE A 124 9.57 18.83 13.82
N VAL A 125 9.23 17.53 13.78
CA VAL A 125 8.08 17.01 13.02
C VAL A 125 7.09 16.41 14.01
N VAL A 126 5.86 16.91 14.00
CA VAL A 126 4.78 16.47 14.89
C VAL A 126 3.58 16.03 14.05
N GLU A 127 2.89 14.98 14.48
CA GLU A 127 1.56 14.63 13.96
C GLU A 127 0.48 14.73 15.04
N ASP A 128 -0.71 15.15 14.63
CA ASP A 128 -1.92 15.11 15.47
C ASP A 128 -3.17 14.81 14.65
N TYR A 129 -4.03 13.97 15.22
CA TYR A 129 -5.39 13.69 14.75
C TYR A 129 -6.37 14.85 15.05
N ALA A 130 -5.92 16.09 14.89
CA ALA A 130 -6.73 17.29 15.05
C ALA A 130 -7.41 17.63 13.73
N HIS A 131 -8.72 17.46 13.67
CA HIS A 131 -9.51 17.62 12.45
C HIS A 131 -10.73 18.52 12.63
N HIS A 132 -11.00 18.97 13.86
CA HIS A 132 -11.96 20.02 14.19
C HIS A 132 -11.22 21.34 14.51
N PRO A 133 -11.78 22.53 14.20
CA PRO A 133 -11.12 23.81 14.45
C PRO A 133 -10.63 24.01 15.90
N SER A 134 -11.42 23.61 16.90
CA SER A 134 -11.02 23.72 18.32
C SER A 134 -9.77 22.90 18.68
N GLU A 135 -9.62 21.72 18.07
CA GLU A 135 -8.43 20.87 18.25
C GLU A 135 -7.20 21.49 17.58
N ILE A 136 -7.37 22.00 16.37
CA ILE A 136 -6.32 22.70 15.61
C ILE A 136 -5.86 23.94 16.38
N ALA A 137 -6.80 24.73 16.90
CA ALA A 137 -6.53 25.91 17.72
C ALA A 137 -5.67 25.56 18.95
N SER A 138 -6.08 24.52 19.67
CA SER A 138 -5.41 24.09 20.90
C SER A 138 -3.97 23.67 20.64
N LEU A 139 -3.76 22.89 19.58
CA LEU A 139 -2.44 22.41 19.20
C LEU A 139 -1.55 23.53 18.65
N LEU A 140 -2.01 24.29 17.66
CA LEU A 140 -1.16 25.30 17.01
C LEU A 140 -0.79 26.43 17.97
N LYS A 141 -1.69 26.85 18.87
CA LYS A 141 -1.38 27.83 19.92
C LYS A 141 -0.39 27.28 20.94
N LEU A 142 -0.52 26.02 21.36
CA LEU A 142 0.49 25.39 22.23
C LEU A 142 1.86 25.37 21.54
N ARG A 143 1.91 24.95 20.27
CA ARG A 143 3.16 24.81 19.51
C ARG A 143 3.86 26.14 19.26
N SER A 144 3.11 27.20 18.96
CA SER A 144 3.69 28.54 18.80
C SER A 144 4.20 29.13 20.12
N GLN A 145 3.55 28.82 21.26
CA GLN A 145 4.03 29.25 22.58
C GLN A 145 5.26 28.47 23.05
N LEU A 146 5.33 27.16 22.77
CA LEU A 146 6.46 26.32 23.17
C LEU A 146 7.74 26.67 22.42
N LEU A 147 7.63 27.04 21.14
CA LEU A 147 8.77 27.33 20.25
C LEU A 147 8.50 28.60 19.43
N PRO A 148 8.49 29.79 20.07
CA PRO A 148 8.14 31.05 19.42
C PRO A 148 9.14 31.47 18.34
N ASP A 149 10.38 31.00 18.45
CA ASP A 149 11.45 31.30 17.48
C ASP A 149 11.51 30.28 16.32
N HIS A 150 10.62 29.28 16.29
CA HIS A 150 10.55 28.29 15.21
C HIS A 150 9.42 28.61 14.24
N GLU A 151 9.73 28.65 12.95
CA GLU A 151 8.75 28.82 11.88
C GLU A 151 7.71 27.69 11.93
N LEU A 152 6.42 28.05 12.00
CA LEU A 152 5.31 27.12 12.13
C LEU A 152 4.78 26.73 10.74
N LYS A 153 5.22 25.57 10.25
CA LYS A 153 4.77 24.99 8.97
C LYS A 153 3.67 23.99 9.24
N VAL A 154 2.49 24.22 8.68
CA VAL A 154 1.33 23.36 8.89
C VAL A 154 0.98 22.63 7.61
N VAL A 155 0.91 21.30 7.69
CA VAL A 155 0.34 20.44 6.65
C VAL A 155 -1.04 20.02 7.13
N PHE A 156 -2.10 20.40 6.44
CA PHE A 156 -3.47 20.12 6.85
C PHE A 156 -4.23 19.29 5.82
N GLN A 157 -4.84 18.18 6.27
CA GLN A 157 -5.78 17.38 5.50
C GLN A 157 -7.18 17.50 6.11
N PRO A 158 -8.12 18.20 5.47
CA PRO A 158 -9.49 18.28 5.95
C PRO A 158 -10.14 16.90 5.98
N HIS A 159 -11.02 16.66 6.96
CA HIS A 159 -11.76 15.42 7.12
C HIS A 159 -13.24 15.65 6.85
N ARG A 160 -13.80 14.91 5.88
CA ARG A 160 -15.18 14.97 5.38
C ARG A 160 -15.50 16.27 4.64
N TYR A 161 -16.20 16.14 3.52
CA TYR A 161 -16.61 17.28 2.71
C TYR A 161 -17.65 18.12 3.46
N SER A 162 -18.61 17.46 4.11
CA SER A 162 -19.68 18.11 4.89
C SER A 162 -19.12 19.07 5.95
N ARG A 163 -18.16 18.60 6.75
CA ARG A 163 -17.49 19.39 7.81
C ARG A 163 -16.64 20.51 7.25
N THR A 164 -15.83 20.20 6.23
CA THR A 164 -14.95 21.19 5.58
C THR A 164 -15.78 22.37 5.07
N LYS A 165 -16.92 22.09 4.43
CA LYS A 165 -17.88 23.11 3.99
C LYS A 165 -18.46 23.92 5.14
N ALA A 166 -18.97 23.24 6.17
CA ALA A 166 -19.68 23.90 7.26
C ALA A 166 -18.79 24.75 8.17
N LEU A 167 -17.51 24.38 8.29
CA LEU A 167 -16.55 25.00 9.20
C LEU A 167 -15.40 25.72 8.45
N ALA A 168 -15.55 25.99 7.16
CA ALA A 168 -14.49 26.54 6.31
C ALA A 168 -13.86 27.83 6.88
N SER A 169 -14.70 28.76 7.35
CA SER A 169 -14.23 30.01 7.95
C SER A 169 -13.46 29.78 9.25
N SER A 170 -13.95 28.88 10.12
CA SER A 170 -13.28 28.53 11.37
C SER A 170 -11.97 27.79 11.14
N PHE A 171 -11.89 26.90 10.14
CA PHE A 171 -10.61 26.29 9.76
C PHE A 171 -9.60 27.35 9.31
N ALA A 172 -10.02 28.28 8.44
CA ALA A 172 -9.13 29.33 7.95
C ALA A 172 -8.65 30.28 9.07
N GLU A 173 -9.52 30.58 10.03
CA GLU A 173 -9.16 31.35 11.22
C GLU A 173 -8.08 30.64 12.04
N GLU A 174 -8.28 29.37 12.40
CA GLU A 174 -7.33 28.65 13.25
C GLU A 174 -6.02 28.30 12.53
N LEU A 175 -6.06 28.08 11.21
CA LEU A 175 -4.85 27.87 10.39
C LEU A 175 -4.08 29.17 10.13
N SER A 176 -4.66 30.34 10.38
CA SER A 176 -4.02 31.64 10.08
C SER A 176 -2.76 31.92 10.89
N ILE A 177 -2.58 31.21 12.00
CA ILE A 177 -1.38 31.27 12.86
C ILE A 177 -0.15 30.64 12.20
N ALA A 178 -0.32 29.78 11.18
CA ALA A 178 0.78 29.14 10.50
C ALA A 178 1.61 30.15 9.69
N ASP A 179 2.94 30.04 9.73
CA ASP A 179 3.83 30.82 8.89
C ASP A 179 3.74 30.34 7.43
N GLU A 180 3.76 29.02 7.23
CA GLU A 180 3.49 28.36 5.94
C GLU A 180 2.36 27.33 6.08
N LEU A 181 1.46 27.30 5.09
CA LEU A 181 0.32 26.38 5.05
C LEU A 181 0.37 25.51 3.79
N HIS A 182 0.41 24.21 3.99
CA HIS A 182 0.34 23.19 2.94
C HIS A 182 -0.96 22.40 3.10
N LEU A 183 -1.74 22.32 2.04
CA LEU A 183 -3.04 21.70 2.04
C LEU A 183 -2.99 20.37 1.31
N LEU A 184 -3.72 19.37 1.81
CA LEU A 184 -3.95 18.10 1.13
C LEU A 184 -5.42 17.97 0.73
N PRO A 185 -5.75 17.21 -0.33
CA PRO A 185 -7.14 16.94 -0.70
C PRO A 185 -7.96 16.42 0.48
N THR A 186 -9.18 16.94 0.63
CA THR A 186 -10.13 16.53 1.67
C THR A 186 -10.30 15.02 1.67
N TYR A 187 -10.05 14.40 2.82
CA TYR A 187 -10.33 12.98 3.02
C TYR A 187 -11.82 12.80 3.29
N GLY A 188 -12.56 12.34 2.26
CA GLY A 188 -14.02 12.19 2.33
C GLY A 188 -14.54 11.10 3.28
N ALA A 189 -13.69 10.19 3.75
CA ALA A 189 -14.09 8.97 4.45
C ALA A 189 -15.13 8.16 3.65
N PHE A 190 -16.39 8.13 4.08
CA PHE A 190 -17.50 7.45 3.40
C PHE A 190 -18.35 8.39 2.51
N GLU A 191 -18.07 9.70 2.52
CA GLU A 191 -18.84 10.68 1.77
C GLU A 191 -18.49 10.63 0.28
N LYS A 192 -19.51 10.83 -0.57
CA LYS A 192 -19.30 11.11 -1.98
C LYS A 192 -18.60 12.46 -2.14
N PHE A 193 -17.78 12.58 -3.18
CA PHE A 193 -17.11 13.84 -3.50
C PHE A 193 -18.11 15.00 -3.60
N ASP A 194 -17.83 16.08 -2.88
CA ASP A 194 -18.56 17.35 -2.94
C ASP A 194 -17.55 18.49 -3.08
N LEU A 195 -17.61 19.18 -4.22
CA LEU A 195 -16.74 20.30 -4.55
C LEU A 195 -16.81 21.43 -3.51
N SER A 196 -17.98 21.65 -2.90
CA SER A 196 -18.15 22.71 -1.90
C SER A 196 -17.47 22.39 -0.56
N GLY A 197 -17.17 21.12 -0.31
CA GLY A 197 -16.39 20.65 0.84
C GLY A 197 -14.97 20.23 0.48
N ALA A 198 -14.52 20.48 -0.76
CA ALA A 198 -13.16 20.22 -1.18
C ALA A 198 -12.20 21.25 -0.55
N VAL A 199 -10.91 20.92 -0.44
CA VAL A 199 -9.92 21.72 0.28
C VAL A 199 -9.73 23.11 -0.36
N GLU A 200 -9.98 23.20 -1.66
CA GLU A 200 -9.99 24.43 -2.45
C GLU A 200 -10.94 25.48 -1.85
N SER A 201 -12.06 25.06 -1.25
CA SER A 201 -13.03 25.98 -0.65
C SER A 201 -12.46 26.76 0.53
N LEU A 202 -11.44 26.22 1.22
CA LEU A 202 -10.78 26.90 2.34
C LEU A 202 -9.98 28.14 1.89
N THR A 203 -9.45 28.13 0.67
CA THR A 203 -8.55 29.19 0.17
C THR A 203 -9.21 30.57 0.17
N GLY A 204 -10.51 30.63 -0.12
CA GLY A 204 -11.28 31.88 -0.11
C GLY A 204 -11.43 32.51 1.28
N TYR A 205 -11.34 31.71 2.35
CA TYR A 205 -11.44 32.18 3.73
C TYR A 205 -10.09 32.52 4.34
N LEU A 206 -8.97 32.08 3.74
CA LEU A 206 -7.63 32.37 4.25
C LEU A 206 -7.31 33.88 4.17
N PRO A 207 -6.51 34.40 5.13
CA PRO A 207 -6.01 35.78 5.05
C PRO A 207 -5.08 35.95 3.84
N PRO A 208 -4.93 37.17 3.29
CA PRO A 208 -4.14 37.42 2.07
C PRO A 208 -2.74 36.79 2.08
N ARG A 209 -2.02 36.90 3.22
CA ARG A 209 -0.68 36.31 3.40
C ARG A 209 -0.63 34.82 3.08
N LEU A 210 -1.64 34.05 3.50
CA LEU A 210 -1.70 32.61 3.25
C LEU A 210 -2.45 32.26 1.97
N ARG A 211 -3.42 33.07 1.55
CA ARG A 211 -4.19 32.82 0.32
C ARG A 211 -3.30 32.74 -0.92
N ASP A 212 -2.31 33.62 -1.01
CA ASP A 212 -1.41 33.69 -2.16
C ASP A 212 -0.26 32.66 -2.08
N ALA A 213 0.03 32.15 -0.88
CA ALA A 213 1.17 31.27 -0.61
C ALA A 213 0.79 29.78 -0.45
N ALA A 214 -0.41 29.50 0.07
CA ALA A 214 -0.84 28.14 0.36
C ALA A 214 -1.00 27.33 -0.93
N LYS A 215 -0.51 26.08 -0.89
CA LYS A 215 -0.54 25.15 -2.03
C LYS A 215 -1.25 23.87 -1.66
N ILE A 216 -1.95 23.29 -2.63
CA ILE A 216 -2.60 21.98 -2.51
C ILE A 216 -1.70 20.92 -3.14
N PHE A 217 -1.33 19.90 -2.38
CA PHE A 217 -0.42 18.85 -2.81
C PHE A 217 -1.15 17.53 -3.02
N HIS A 218 -1.09 16.99 -4.24
CA HIS A 218 -1.68 15.70 -4.61
C HIS A 218 -0.71 14.53 -4.53
N ASN A 219 0.59 14.82 -4.40
CA ASN A 219 1.62 13.80 -4.24
C ASN A 219 2.63 14.22 -3.17
N PHE A 220 3.27 13.21 -2.58
CA PHE A 220 4.18 13.40 -1.47
C PHE A 220 5.51 14.05 -1.88
N TYR A 221 6.00 13.78 -3.09
CA TYR A 221 7.26 14.34 -3.57
C TYR A 221 7.21 15.87 -3.60
N ASP A 222 6.16 16.46 -4.19
CA ASP A 222 5.99 17.90 -4.28
C ASP A 222 5.81 18.54 -2.89
N LEU A 223 5.07 17.90 -1.98
CA LEU A 223 4.97 18.40 -0.61
C LEU A 223 6.35 18.42 0.07
N ARG A 224 7.10 17.31 -0.01
CA ARG A 224 8.43 17.21 0.59
C ARG A 224 9.38 18.27 0.04
N MET A 225 9.34 18.49 -1.27
CA MET A 225 10.14 19.54 -1.91
C MET A 225 9.73 20.94 -1.45
N SER A 226 8.44 21.18 -1.23
CA SER A 226 7.94 22.45 -0.70
C SER A 226 8.30 22.69 0.76
N LEU A 227 8.26 21.66 1.61
CA LEU A 227 8.71 21.73 3.00
C LEU A 227 10.24 21.92 3.11
N GLY A 228 10.96 21.56 2.05
CA GLY A 228 12.40 21.73 1.89
C GLY A 228 13.23 20.87 2.83
N SER A 229 14.55 20.87 2.60
CA SER A 229 15.51 20.36 3.57
C SER A 229 15.73 21.37 4.70
N LYS A 230 16.26 20.90 5.83
CA LYS A 230 16.72 21.72 6.95
C LYS A 230 17.53 22.92 6.43
N LYS A 231 17.14 24.14 6.79
CA LYS A 231 17.90 25.36 6.52
C LYS A 231 18.73 25.66 7.77
N LYS A 232 20.04 25.84 7.61
CA LYS A 232 20.98 26.11 8.74
C LYS A 232 20.67 27.41 9.51
N GLU A 233 19.91 28.32 8.91
CA GLU A 233 19.72 29.68 9.42
C GLU A 233 18.38 29.89 10.14
N THR A 234 17.42 28.97 10.00
CA THR A 234 16.07 29.11 10.57
C THR A 234 15.58 27.76 11.10
N SER A 235 15.25 27.70 12.39
CA SER A 235 14.62 26.52 12.95
C SER A 235 13.12 26.49 12.60
N ASP A 236 12.56 25.31 12.36
CA ASP A 236 11.16 25.16 12.04
C ASP A 236 10.48 23.99 12.77
N GLN A 237 9.15 24.02 12.76
CA GLN A 237 8.31 22.94 13.21
C GLN A 237 7.28 22.62 12.12
N VAL A 238 7.29 21.36 11.68
CA VAL A 238 6.37 20.85 10.66
C VAL A 238 5.28 20.04 11.35
N ILE A 239 4.06 20.56 11.33
CA ILE A 239 2.91 19.99 12.01
C ILE A 239 1.96 19.37 10.98
N PHE A 240 1.80 18.06 11.02
CA PHE A 240 0.85 17.33 10.19
C PHE A 240 -0.47 17.16 10.94
N LEU A 241 -1.52 17.81 10.44
CA LEU A 241 -2.85 17.92 11.06
C LEU A 241 -3.96 17.34 10.21
N GLY A 242 -4.85 16.60 10.85
CA GLY A 242 -6.10 16.16 10.23
C GLY A 242 -6.32 14.67 10.39
N ALA A 243 -6.94 14.08 9.38
CA ALA A 243 -7.31 12.68 9.39
C ALA A 243 -7.10 12.05 8.00
N GLY A 244 -7.18 10.71 7.93
CA GLY A 244 -6.97 9.97 6.69
C GLY A 244 -5.50 9.64 6.44
N SER A 245 -5.02 9.93 5.23
CA SER A 245 -3.68 9.52 4.78
C SER A 245 -2.55 10.40 5.30
N ILE A 246 -2.84 11.57 5.87
CA ILE A 246 -1.81 12.53 6.32
C ILE A 246 -0.82 11.95 7.34
N THR A 247 -1.27 11.07 8.24
CA THR A 247 -0.39 10.33 9.16
C THR A 247 0.73 9.62 8.38
N LYS A 248 0.40 8.94 7.29
CA LYS A 248 1.40 8.23 6.48
C LYS A 248 2.40 9.19 5.82
N TRP A 249 1.93 10.37 5.41
CA TRP A 249 2.79 11.43 4.86
C TRP A 249 3.73 11.99 5.94
N ALA A 250 3.24 12.21 7.15
CA ALA A 250 4.03 12.66 8.30
C ALA A 250 5.18 11.69 8.62
N HIS A 251 4.85 10.39 8.65
CA HIS A 251 5.83 9.33 8.89
C HIS A 251 6.83 9.17 7.74
N ALA A 252 6.38 9.27 6.48
CA ALA A 252 7.28 9.26 5.32
C ALA A 252 8.23 10.46 5.35
N PHE A 253 7.74 11.65 5.69
CA PHE A 253 8.55 12.86 5.83
C PHE A 253 9.57 12.71 6.97
N SER A 254 9.14 12.24 8.14
CA SER A 254 10.03 11.94 9.27
C SER A 254 11.13 10.94 8.90
N ALA A 255 10.82 9.92 8.10
CA ALA A 255 11.83 8.95 7.65
C ALA A 255 12.93 9.60 6.77
N TRP A 256 12.58 10.58 5.93
CA TRP A 256 13.58 11.38 5.22
C TRP A 256 14.45 12.22 6.16
N GLU A 257 13.84 12.82 7.18
CA GLU A 257 14.55 13.66 8.16
C GLU A 257 15.53 12.85 9.03
N LYS A 258 15.11 11.66 9.48
CA LYS A 258 15.91 10.70 10.26
C LYS A 258 17.15 10.19 9.51
N THR A 259 17.06 10.11 8.19
CA THR A 259 18.08 9.50 7.33
C THR A 259 18.89 10.52 6.55
N GLY A 260 18.78 11.80 6.90
CA GLY A 260 19.55 12.87 6.28
C GLY A 260 19.27 13.05 4.78
N GLY A 261 18.08 12.66 4.31
CA GLY A 261 17.74 12.77 2.90
C GLY A 261 18.17 11.59 2.02
N VAL A 262 18.59 10.45 2.59
CA VAL A 262 19.03 9.28 1.80
C VAL A 262 17.84 8.37 1.45
N LYS A 263 17.42 8.38 0.18
CA LYS A 263 16.21 7.72 -0.33
C LYS A 263 16.01 6.27 0.13
N HIS A 264 17.02 5.42 -0.07
CA HIS A 264 16.91 4.00 0.28
C HIS A 264 16.95 3.74 1.78
N ASP A 265 17.57 4.61 2.58
CA ASP A 265 17.57 4.50 4.03
C ASP A 265 16.23 4.99 4.58
N ALA A 266 15.69 6.09 4.03
CA ALA A 266 14.35 6.60 4.37
C ALA A 266 13.27 5.56 4.10
N PHE A 267 13.35 4.86 2.96
CA PHE A 267 12.46 3.73 2.63
C PHE A 267 12.51 2.61 3.68
N GLY A 268 13.71 2.24 4.15
CA GLY A 268 13.88 1.25 5.20
C GLY A 268 13.31 1.72 6.54
N CYS A 269 13.69 2.94 6.96
CA CYS A 269 13.24 3.58 8.19
C CYS A 269 11.71 3.73 8.25
N PHE A 270 11.05 4.03 7.12
CA PHE A 270 9.60 4.10 7.06
C PHE A 270 8.95 2.73 7.34
N LEU A 271 9.53 1.64 6.84
CA LEU A 271 8.97 0.29 6.95
C LEU A 271 9.21 -0.36 8.33
N GLU A 272 10.15 0.14 9.12
CA GLU A 272 10.43 -0.35 10.48
C GLU A 272 9.17 -0.30 11.35
N GLY A 273 8.78 -1.45 11.90
CA GLY A 273 7.59 -1.60 12.74
C GLY A 273 6.25 -1.49 12.00
N ARG A 274 6.23 -1.26 10.68
CA ARG A 274 4.99 -1.16 9.86
C ARG A 274 4.65 -2.41 9.08
N ILE A 275 5.58 -3.33 8.96
CA ILE A 275 5.36 -4.66 8.40
C ILE A 275 5.48 -5.69 9.52
N SER A 276 4.71 -6.77 9.41
CA SER A 276 4.72 -7.85 10.39
C SER A 276 6.13 -8.43 10.57
N ASN A 277 6.47 -8.84 11.80
CA ASN A 277 7.78 -9.47 12.10
C ASN A 277 8.00 -10.78 11.34
N GLN A 278 6.93 -11.40 10.84
CA GLN A 278 6.97 -12.61 10.02
C GLN A 278 7.30 -12.30 8.55
N SER A 279 7.17 -11.04 8.11
CA SER A 279 7.57 -10.63 6.77
C SER A 279 9.09 -10.63 6.67
N LYS A 280 9.59 -11.11 5.53
CA LYS A 280 11.02 -11.04 5.23
C LYS A 280 11.32 -9.73 4.52
N MET A 281 12.33 -9.01 4.98
CA MET A 281 12.87 -7.83 4.30
C MET A 281 14.40 -7.89 4.34
N VAL A 282 15.06 -7.82 3.18
CA VAL A 282 16.51 -8.01 3.06
C VAL A 282 17.09 -6.96 2.10
N ARG A 283 18.21 -6.35 2.48
CA ARG A 283 19.01 -5.48 1.59
C ARG A 283 19.97 -6.31 0.74
N ASP A 284 20.22 -5.83 -0.47
CA ASP A 284 21.27 -6.35 -1.36
C ASP A 284 21.17 -7.87 -1.58
N MET A 285 19.94 -8.35 -1.85
CA MET A 285 19.61 -9.77 -1.99
C MET A 285 19.97 -10.31 -3.39
N PRO A 286 20.88 -11.28 -3.53
CA PRO A 286 21.22 -11.90 -4.81
C PRO A 286 20.01 -12.61 -5.44
N LEU A 287 19.65 -12.21 -6.67
CA LEU A 287 18.47 -12.75 -7.35
C LEU A 287 18.76 -13.93 -8.27
N GLY A 288 20.00 -14.09 -8.75
CA GLY A 288 20.35 -15.16 -9.70
C GLY A 288 19.89 -16.54 -9.22
N SER A 289 20.17 -16.87 -7.95
CA SER A 289 19.73 -18.11 -7.28
C SER A 289 18.22 -18.28 -7.14
N MET A 290 17.44 -17.22 -7.35
CA MET A 290 15.97 -17.22 -7.29
C MET A 290 15.31 -17.37 -8.66
N THR A 291 16.10 -17.35 -9.74
CA THR A 291 15.63 -17.58 -11.12
C THR A 291 15.98 -18.98 -11.57
N THR A 292 15.25 -19.51 -12.56
CA THR A 292 15.60 -20.83 -13.13
C THR A 292 16.73 -20.76 -14.15
N MET A 293 17.05 -19.58 -14.67
CA MET A 293 18.24 -19.35 -15.50
C MET A 293 19.52 -19.30 -14.66
N GLY A 294 19.42 -18.89 -13.39
CA GLY A 294 20.55 -18.88 -12.47
C GLY A 294 21.51 -17.71 -12.65
N VAL A 295 21.11 -16.65 -13.36
CA VAL A 295 21.96 -15.50 -13.69
C VAL A 295 21.42 -14.20 -13.09
N GLY A 296 22.33 -13.24 -12.86
CA GLY A 296 22.01 -11.87 -12.46
C GLY A 296 22.39 -11.49 -11.03
N GLY A 297 22.47 -10.17 -10.82
CA GLY A 297 22.92 -9.53 -9.59
C GLY A 297 21.88 -9.45 -8.48
N ALA A 298 22.09 -8.50 -7.57
CA ALA A 298 21.28 -8.33 -6.36
C ALA A 298 20.18 -7.26 -6.51
N ALA A 299 19.03 -7.48 -5.85
CA ALA A 299 18.07 -6.42 -5.62
C ALA A 299 18.51 -5.55 -4.43
N LYS A 300 18.39 -4.22 -4.53
CA LYS A 300 18.66 -3.32 -3.40
C LYS A 300 17.78 -3.67 -2.21
N TRP A 301 16.52 -3.99 -2.47
CA TRP A 301 15.58 -4.51 -1.48
C TRP A 301 14.87 -5.76 -1.98
N TYR A 302 14.66 -6.72 -1.09
CA TYR A 302 13.85 -7.91 -1.33
C TYR A 302 12.85 -8.11 -0.20
N ALA A 303 11.60 -8.43 -0.53
CA ALA A 303 10.56 -8.68 0.45
C ALA A 303 9.71 -9.93 0.19
N GLU A 304 9.34 -10.64 1.26
CA GLU A 304 8.29 -11.65 1.28
C GLU A 304 7.22 -11.22 2.30
N PRO A 305 6.18 -10.47 1.89
CA PRO A 305 5.09 -10.06 2.79
C PRO A 305 4.27 -11.28 3.21
N THR A 306 3.68 -11.25 4.41
CA THR A 306 2.89 -12.42 4.88
C THR A 306 1.39 -12.32 4.59
N ASN A 307 0.89 -11.10 4.43
CA ASN A 307 -0.53 -10.81 4.22
C ASN A 307 -0.71 -9.58 3.31
N ILE A 308 -1.97 -9.21 3.06
CA ILE A 308 -2.32 -8.12 2.14
C ILE A 308 -1.89 -6.77 2.69
N GLU A 309 -1.97 -6.59 4.00
CA GLU A 309 -1.62 -5.36 4.71
C GLU A 309 -0.11 -5.08 4.57
N ASP A 310 0.75 -6.07 4.82
CA ASP A 310 2.21 -5.98 4.60
C ASP A 310 2.54 -5.61 3.16
N LEU A 311 1.87 -6.27 2.19
CA LEU A 311 2.07 -5.99 0.77
C LEU A 311 1.64 -4.56 0.40
N SER A 312 0.52 -4.10 0.94
CA SER A 312 0.00 -2.75 0.71
C SER A 312 0.93 -1.70 1.29
N THR A 313 1.46 -1.92 2.49
CA THR A 313 2.48 -1.07 3.12
C THR A 313 3.76 -0.99 2.28
N LEU A 314 4.23 -2.11 1.71
CA LEU A 314 5.40 -2.12 0.82
C LEU A 314 5.17 -1.31 -0.47
N VAL A 315 4.00 -1.47 -1.11
CA VAL A 315 3.63 -0.73 -2.32
C VAL A 315 3.49 0.77 -2.03
N GLU A 316 2.85 1.10 -0.91
CA GLU A 316 2.72 2.48 -0.44
C GLU A 316 4.08 3.13 -0.18
N ALA A 317 4.99 2.43 0.50
CA ALA A 317 6.37 2.90 0.67
C ALA A 317 7.06 3.11 -0.68
N CYS A 318 6.90 2.19 -1.63
CA CYS A 318 7.48 2.37 -2.97
C CYS A 318 7.00 3.67 -3.64
N ASN A 319 5.72 4.01 -3.46
CA ASN A 319 5.14 5.23 -4.00
C ASN A 319 5.66 6.50 -3.27
N PHE A 320 5.81 6.46 -1.94
CA PHE A 320 6.35 7.60 -1.17
C PHE A 320 7.81 7.91 -1.48
N PHE A 321 8.61 6.89 -1.72
CA PHE A 321 10.07 7.02 -1.87
C PHE A 321 10.53 6.89 -3.32
N ASP A 322 9.61 6.81 -4.29
CA ASP A 322 9.92 6.57 -5.71
C ASP A 322 10.93 5.42 -5.90
N ILE A 323 10.56 4.28 -5.30
CA ILE A 323 11.30 3.02 -5.41
C ILE A 323 10.59 2.17 -6.44
N GLN A 324 11.27 1.88 -7.54
CA GLN A 324 10.77 0.92 -8.51
C GLN A 324 10.57 -0.43 -7.85
N ARG A 325 9.49 -1.12 -8.21
CA ARG A 325 9.15 -2.44 -7.68
C ARG A 325 8.99 -3.45 -8.80
N ALA A 326 9.32 -4.69 -8.51
CA ALA A 326 9.11 -5.81 -9.41
C ALA A 326 8.65 -7.05 -8.66
N MET A 327 7.79 -7.84 -9.29
CA MET A 327 7.33 -9.12 -8.74
C MET A 327 8.23 -10.26 -9.22
N ILE A 328 8.59 -11.17 -8.32
CA ILE A 328 9.22 -12.45 -8.67
C ILE A 328 8.41 -13.63 -8.13
N GLY A 329 8.06 -14.57 -9.03
CA GLY A 329 7.42 -15.83 -8.66
C GLY A 329 8.45 -16.93 -8.40
N ARG A 330 8.56 -17.86 -9.36
CA ARG A 330 9.67 -18.84 -9.44
C ARG A 330 10.86 -18.34 -10.28
N GLY A 331 10.79 -17.10 -10.81
CA GLY A 331 11.81 -16.56 -11.71
C GLY A 331 12.02 -17.41 -12.97
N SER A 332 10.95 -18.07 -13.46
CA SER A 332 11.02 -19.04 -14.55
C SER A 332 10.88 -18.45 -15.96
N ASN A 333 10.57 -17.15 -16.04
CA ASN A 333 10.49 -16.38 -17.28
C ASN A 333 11.20 -15.01 -17.11
N LEU A 334 12.33 -15.02 -16.38
CA LEU A 334 13.04 -13.81 -15.96
C LEU A 334 14.55 -13.99 -16.13
N ILE A 335 15.19 -12.98 -16.74
CA ILE A 335 16.63 -12.74 -16.72
C ILE A 335 16.86 -11.51 -15.85
N VAL A 336 17.81 -11.57 -14.94
CA VAL A 336 18.15 -10.45 -14.05
C VAL A 336 19.47 -9.85 -14.52
N PRO A 337 19.58 -8.53 -14.74
CA PRO A 337 20.86 -7.90 -15.11
C PRO A 337 21.99 -8.21 -14.12
N ASP A 338 23.24 -8.27 -14.58
CA ASP A 338 24.40 -8.56 -13.71
C ASP A 338 24.60 -7.47 -12.64
N GLN A 339 24.28 -6.21 -12.97
CA GLN A 339 24.22 -5.09 -12.03
C GLN A 339 23.08 -5.17 -11.00
N GLY A 340 22.14 -6.12 -11.18
CA GLY A 340 21.01 -6.32 -10.30
C GLY A 340 19.84 -5.37 -10.54
N PHE A 341 19.08 -5.06 -9.49
CA PHE A 341 17.89 -4.21 -9.54
C PHE A 341 17.93 -3.19 -8.40
N ALA A 342 17.96 -1.90 -8.73
CA ALA A 342 18.10 -0.82 -7.74
C ALA A 342 16.85 -0.65 -6.84
N GLY A 343 15.74 -1.31 -7.17
CA GLY A 343 14.47 -1.18 -6.47
C GLY A 343 14.15 -2.31 -5.47
N LEU A 344 12.85 -2.51 -5.24
CA LEU A 344 12.29 -3.57 -4.41
C LEU A 344 11.83 -4.76 -5.27
N VAL A 345 12.33 -5.96 -4.99
CA VAL A 345 11.77 -7.21 -5.51
C VAL A 345 10.85 -7.85 -4.48
N ILE A 346 9.60 -8.11 -4.85
CA ILE A 346 8.58 -8.70 -3.98
C ILE A 346 8.28 -10.13 -4.43
N ARG A 347 8.24 -11.06 -3.48
CA ARG A 347 7.86 -12.44 -3.70
C ARG A 347 6.70 -12.85 -2.80
N LEU A 348 5.57 -13.23 -3.41
CA LEU A 348 4.42 -13.76 -2.68
C LEU A 348 4.67 -15.22 -2.30
N ARG A 349 5.16 -15.43 -1.08
CA ARG A 349 5.48 -16.74 -0.52
C ARG A 349 4.94 -16.84 0.90
N GLY A 350 4.54 -18.04 1.30
CA GLY A 350 3.95 -18.30 2.61
C GLY A 350 2.62 -19.02 2.46
N GLU A 351 2.05 -19.45 3.59
CA GLU A 351 0.79 -20.19 3.62
C GLU A 351 -0.36 -19.38 3.01
N PHE A 352 -0.50 -18.12 3.43
CA PHE A 352 -1.54 -17.21 2.94
C PHE A 352 -1.54 -17.05 1.41
N TRP A 353 -0.36 -16.93 0.80
CA TRP A 353 -0.25 -16.74 -0.65
C TRP A 353 -0.32 -18.04 -1.45
N ARG A 354 -0.17 -19.20 -0.80
CA ARG A 354 -0.19 -20.52 -1.43
C ARG A 354 -1.49 -21.27 -1.20
N SER A 355 -2.44 -20.69 -0.48
CA SER A 355 -3.70 -21.33 -0.14
C SER A 355 -4.49 -21.72 -1.40
N ILE A 356 -5.12 -22.90 -1.36
CA ILE A 356 -5.97 -23.44 -2.41
C ILE A 356 -7.21 -24.00 -1.73
N ASP A 357 -8.34 -23.30 -1.88
CA ASP A 357 -9.60 -23.66 -1.22
C ASP A 357 -10.63 -24.08 -2.26
N LEU A 358 -11.29 -25.22 -2.03
CA LEU A 358 -12.50 -25.58 -2.79
C LEU A 358 -13.68 -24.73 -2.26
N ARG A 359 -14.38 -24.01 -3.15
CA ARG A 359 -15.52 -23.14 -2.75
C ARG A 359 -16.87 -23.70 -3.15
N THR A 360 -16.95 -24.28 -4.35
CA THR A 360 -18.13 -25.00 -4.85
C THR A 360 -17.68 -26.36 -5.38
N ASN A 361 -18.60 -27.13 -5.98
CA ASN A 361 -18.27 -28.40 -6.60
C ASN A 361 -17.32 -28.27 -7.80
N ASP A 362 -17.15 -27.09 -8.39
CA ASP A 362 -16.42 -26.89 -9.64
C ASP A 362 -15.43 -25.71 -9.59
N THR A 363 -15.35 -24.98 -8.46
CA THR A 363 -14.48 -23.80 -8.35
C THR A 363 -13.51 -23.88 -7.18
N ILE A 364 -12.30 -23.38 -7.42
CA ILE A 364 -11.25 -23.22 -6.42
C ILE A 364 -10.85 -21.75 -6.31
N ILE A 365 -10.56 -21.27 -5.09
CA ILE A 365 -9.89 -19.99 -4.87
C ILE A 365 -8.43 -20.26 -4.56
N VAL A 366 -7.55 -19.59 -5.30
CA VAL A 366 -6.12 -19.87 -5.30
C VAL A 366 -5.34 -18.60 -5.05
N GLY A 367 -4.38 -18.65 -4.11
CA GLY A 367 -3.44 -17.57 -3.89
C GLY A 367 -2.41 -17.41 -5.01
N ALA A 368 -2.01 -16.17 -5.31
CA ALA A 368 -1.08 -15.87 -6.40
C ALA A 368 0.33 -16.48 -6.22
N GLY A 369 0.70 -16.84 -4.98
CA GLY A 369 1.95 -17.55 -4.66
C GLY A 369 1.87 -19.06 -4.85
N ALA A 370 0.68 -19.65 -5.08
CA ALA A 370 0.52 -21.09 -5.27
C ALA A 370 1.24 -21.56 -6.54
N LYS A 371 1.99 -22.67 -6.45
CA LYS A 371 2.69 -23.22 -7.62
C LYS A 371 1.69 -23.88 -8.57
N LEU A 372 1.89 -23.74 -9.87
CA LEU A 372 0.99 -24.33 -10.88
C LEU A 372 0.85 -25.85 -10.74
N LYS A 373 1.94 -26.53 -10.41
CA LYS A 373 1.95 -27.97 -10.10
C LYS A 373 1.11 -28.33 -8.85
N GLU A 374 1.07 -27.45 -7.84
CA GLU A 374 0.28 -27.66 -6.63
C GLU A 374 -1.22 -27.49 -6.94
N ILE A 375 -1.58 -26.51 -7.78
CA ILE A 375 -2.95 -26.30 -8.28
C ILE A 375 -3.42 -27.52 -9.07
N CYS A 376 -2.61 -27.98 -10.04
CA CYS A 376 -2.91 -29.16 -10.85
C CYS A 376 -3.16 -30.41 -9.99
N LYS A 377 -2.29 -30.66 -9.01
CA LYS A 377 -2.44 -31.78 -8.07
C LYS A 377 -3.69 -31.67 -7.21
N PHE A 378 -3.99 -30.47 -6.70
CA PHE A 378 -5.17 -30.23 -5.89
C PHE A 378 -6.46 -30.47 -6.68
N ALA A 379 -6.55 -29.91 -7.90
CA ALA A 379 -7.67 -30.13 -8.81
C ALA A 379 -7.89 -31.63 -9.11
N CYS A 380 -6.81 -32.34 -9.43
CA CYS A 380 -6.84 -33.79 -9.66
C CYS A 380 -7.33 -34.57 -8.42
N ALA A 381 -6.90 -34.18 -7.20
CA ALA A 381 -7.36 -34.80 -5.96
C ALA A 381 -8.84 -34.51 -5.64
N LYS A 382 -9.40 -33.44 -6.21
CA LYS A 382 -10.81 -33.04 -6.06
C LYS A 382 -11.69 -33.46 -7.24
N ASN A 383 -11.16 -34.25 -8.19
CA ASN A 383 -11.84 -34.71 -9.41
C ASN A 383 -12.29 -33.56 -10.32
N LEU A 384 -11.47 -32.49 -10.42
CA LEU A 384 -11.70 -31.34 -11.29
C LEU A 384 -10.83 -31.44 -12.55
N SER A 385 -11.45 -31.39 -13.74
CA SER A 385 -10.75 -31.38 -15.03
C SER A 385 -10.52 -29.95 -15.54
N GLY A 386 -9.64 -29.79 -16.53
CA GLY A 386 -9.25 -28.50 -17.12
C GLY A 386 -7.96 -27.91 -16.53
N PHE A 387 -7.41 -28.49 -15.47
CA PHE A 387 -6.17 -28.01 -14.81
C PHE A 387 -4.91 -28.78 -15.23
N GLU A 388 -5.02 -29.78 -16.08
CA GLU A 388 -3.95 -30.72 -16.43
C GLU A 388 -2.80 -30.02 -17.16
N PHE A 389 -3.11 -29.02 -18.00
CA PHE A 389 -2.11 -28.28 -18.80
C PHE A 389 -1.09 -27.50 -17.96
N LEU A 390 -1.44 -27.21 -16.69
CA LEU A 390 -0.56 -26.59 -15.70
C LEU A 390 0.63 -27.50 -15.33
N GLU A 391 0.50 -28.82 -15.50
CA GLU A 391 1.61 -29.75 -15.25
C GLU A 391 2.80 -29.43 -16.16
N GLY A 392 3.94 -29.19 -15.51
CA GLY A 392 5.20 -28.87 -16.16
C GLY A 392 5.33 -27.43 -16.67
N ILE A 393 4.37 -26.54 -16.38
CA ILE A 393 4.64 -25.09 -16.46
C ILE A 393 5.34 -24.68 -15.16
N PRO A 394 6.61 -24.25 -15.20
CA PRO A 394 7.28 -23.74 -14.01
C PRO A 394 6.70 -22.36 -13.68
N GLY A 395 6.18 -22.18 -12.46
CA GLY A 395 5.70 -20.87 -12.05
C GLY A 395 4.79 -20.89 -10.82
N THR A 396 4.24 -19.73 -10.52
CA THR A 396 3.13 -19.53 -9.59
C THR A 396 1.91 -19.01 -10.34
N LEU A 397 0.73 -19.03 -9.71
CA LEU A 397 -0.48 -18.47 -10.30
C LEU A 397 -0.32 -17.00 -10.72
N GLY A 398 0.28 -16.15 -9.88
CA GLY A 398 0.49 -14.74 -10.22
C GLY A 398 1.36 -14.55 -11.47
N GLY A 399 2.40 -15.37 -11.63
CA GLY A 399 3.20 -15.38 -12.85
C GLY A 399 2.44 -15.91 -14.06
N ALA A 400 1.57 -16.91 -13.87
CA ALA A 400 0.72 -17.42 -14.93
C ALA A 400 -0.29 -16.38 -15.42
N LEU A 401 -0.96 -15.68 -14.51
CA LEU A 401 -1.91 -14.61 -14.82
C LEU A 401 -1.23 -13.47 -15.59
N ARG A 402 -0.03 -13.04 -15.16
CA ARG A 402 0.75 -12.01 -15.86
C ARG A 402 1.09 -12.40 -17.30
N MET A 403 1.46 -13.66 -17.51
CA MET A 403 1.94 -14.16 -18.79
C MET A 403 0.84 -14.85 -19.60
N ASN A 404 -0.42 -14.80 -19.20
CA ASN A 404 -1.49 -15.67 -19.72
C ASN A 404 -0.95 -17.09 -20.04
N ALA A 405 -0.39 -17.75 -19.02
CA ALA A 405 0.41 -18.94 -19.24
C ALA A 405 -0.44 -20.08 -19.80
N GLY A 406 0.03 -20.66 -20.90
CA GLY A 406 -0.72 -21.65 -21.64
C GLY A 406 0.15 -22.73 -22.25
N ALA A 407 -0.44 -23.90 -22.43
CA ALA A 407 0.17 -25.05 -23.06
C ALA A 407 -0.88 -26.01 -23.63
N MET A 408 -0.52 -26.67 -24.74
CA MET A 408 -1.36 -27.69 -25.37
C MET A 408 -2.78 -27.20 -25.74
N GLY A 409 -2.91 -25.94 -26.15
CA GLY A 409 -4.17 -25.33 -26.58
C GLY A 409 -5.01 -24.71 -25.47
N TRP A 410 -4.51 -24.75 -24.23
CA TRP A 410 -5.17 -24.15 -23.06
C TRP A 410 -4.35 -23.00 -22.50
N GLU A 411 -5.04 -22.04 -21.91
CA GLU A 411 -4.49 -20.86 -21.26
C GLU A 411 -5.10 -20.65 -19.87
N ILE A 412 -4.41 -19.95 -18.98
CA ILE A 412 -4.88 -19.78 -17.59
C ILE A 412 -6.22 -19.06 -17.52
N PHE A 413 -6.49 -18.11 -18.41
CA PHE A 413 -7.73 -17.34 -18.42
C PHE A 413 -8.94 -18.14 -18.90
N ASP A 414 -8.76 -19.30 -19.54
CA ASP A 414 -9.85 -20.25 -19.82
C ASP A 414 -10.50 -20.76 -18.51
N LEU A 415 -9.78 -20.69 -17.40
CA LEU A 415 -10.25 -21.11 -16.08
C LEU A 415 -10.69 -19.94 -15.20
N VAL A 416 -10.39 -18.69 -15.54
CA VAL A 416 -10.55 -17.56 -14.61
C VAL A 416 -11.99 -17.08 -14.58
N GLU A 417 -12.59 -17.09 -13.38
CA GLU A 417 -13.88 -16.43 -13.13
C GLU A 417 -13.67 -14.98 -12.66
N TRP A 418 -12.72 -14.76 -11.76
CA TRP A 418 -12.28 -13.42 -11.37
C TRP A 418 -10.86 -13.44 -10.80
N VAL A 419 -10.21 -12.28 -10.83
CA VAL A 419 -8.91 -12.06 -10.17
C VAL A 419 -9.00 -10.84 -9.25
N LYS A 420 -8.43 -10.95 -8.05
CA LYS A 420 -8.26 -9.83 -7.13
C LYS A 420 -6.85 -9.27 -7.27
N PHE A 421 -6.73 -7.98 -7.54
CA PHE A 421 -5.48 -7.24 -7.74
C PHE A 421 -5.29 -6.17 -6.67
N LEU A 422 -4.04 -5.93 -6.31
CA LEU A 422 -3.60 -4.66 -5.74
C LEU A 422 -3.09 -3.77 -6.88
N MET A 423 -3.78 -2.67 -7.14
CA MET A 423 -3.50 -1.74 -8.23
C MET A 423 -2.37 -0.76 -7.87
N PRO A 424 -1.73 -0.09 -8.85
CA PRO A 424 -0.62 0.83 -8.58
C PRO A 424 -0.92 1.97 -7.59
N ASN A 425 -2.17 2.42 -7.55
CA ASN A 425 -2.67 3.45 -6.64
C ASN A 425 -2.92 2.93 -5.20
N GLY A 426 -2.65 1.64 -4.93
CA GLY A 426 -2.90 1.00 -3.63
C GLY A 426 -4.32 0.46 -3.46
N GLU A 427 -5.20 0.64 -4.45
CA GLU A 427 -6.57 0.14 -4.39
C GLU A 427 -6.62 -1.37 -4.66
N ILE A 428 -7.45 -2.08 -3.91
CA ILE A 428 -7.69 -3.50 -4.17
C ILE A 428 -8.99 -3.66 -4.95
N LYS A 429 -8.88 -4.21 -6.16
CA LYS A 429 -10.02 -4.47 -7.04
C LYS A 429 -10.19 -5.96 -7.30
N GLN A 430 -11.43 -6.41 -7.38
CA GLN A 430 -11.77 -7.69 -7.98
C GLN A 430 -12.33 -7.43 -9.36
N ILE A 431 -11.76 -8.06 -10.37
CA ILE A 431 -12.13 -7.86 -11.77
C ILE A 431 -12.60 -9.20 -12.32
N SER A 432 -13.74 -9.21 -13.01
CA SER A 432 -14.31 -10.41 -13.60
C SER A 432 -13.47 -10.89 -14.78
N GLY A 433 -13.43 -12.19 -15.05
CA GLY A 433 -12.61 -12.78 -16.12
C GLY A 433 -12.91 -12.21 -17.50
N ASP A 434 -14.16 -11.88 -17.78
CA ASP A 434 -14.67 -11.27 -19.03
C ASP A 434 -14.37 -9.76 -19.15
N GLU A 435 -14.01 -9.11 -18.05
CA GLU A 435 -13.60 -7.69 -18.03
C GLU A 435 -12.08 -7.52 -18.13
N LEU A 436 -11.31 -8.60 -18.11
CA LEU A 436 -9.84 -8.56 -18.17
C LEU A 436 -9.35 -8.38 -19.60
N GLU A 437 -8.35 -7.52 -19.77
CA GLU A 437 -7.71 -7.32 -21.07
C GLU A 437 -6.58 -8.32 -21.27
N VAL A 438 -6.96 -9.49 -21.80
CA VAL A 438 -6.10 -10.65 -22.01
C VAL A 438 -5.69 -10.76 -23.49
N GLY A 439 -4.42 -11.07 -23.72
CA GLY A 439 -3.91 -11.37 -25.06
C GLY A 439 -2.88 -12.51 -25.02
N TYR A 440 -2.27 -12.80 -26.18
CA TYR A 440 -1.21 -13.80 -26.25
C TYR A 440 -0.02 -13.37 -25.37
N ARG A 441 0.22 -14.18 -24.33
CA ARG A 441 1.27 -13.96 -23.34
C ARG A 441 1.19 -12.62 -22.60
N TYR A 442 -0.02 -12.14 -22.36
CA TYR A 442 -0.25 -10.80 -21.79
C TYR A 442 -1.58 -10.69 -21.03
N CYS A 443 -1.57 -9.92 -19.94
CA CYS A 443 -2.76 -9.39 -19.28
C CYS A 443 -2.43 -7.99 -18.74
N ARG A 444 -3.19 -6.97 -19.12
CA ARG A 444 -2.91 -5.56 -18.75
C ARG A 444 -2.95 -5.35 -17.23
N GLU A 445 -4.02 -5.81 -16.58
CA GLU A 445 -4.23 -5.63 -15.15
C GLU A 445 -3.16 -6.33 -14.31
N ALA A 446 -2.66 -7.47 -14.78
CA ALA A 446 -1.56 -8.20 -14.15
C ALA A 446 -0.17 -7.65 -14.52
N TYR A 447 -0.08 -6.78 -15.53
CA TYR A 447 1.13 -6.04 -15.87
C TYR A 447 1.33 -4.87 -14.91
N ASP A 448 0.28 -4.08 -14.69
CA ASP A 448 0.27 -2.88 -13.85
C ASP A 448 0.07 -3.21 -12.36
N GLY A 449 -0.87 -4.12 -12.06
CA GLY A 449 -1.23 -4.54 -10.72
C GLY A 449 -0.52 -5.80 -10.26
N ILE A 450 -0.72 -6.13 -8.97
CA ILE A 450 -0.23 -7.35 -8.35
C ILE A 450 -1.41 -8.28 -8.12
N ALA A 451 -1.47 -9.40 -8.84
CA ALA A 451 -2.46 -10.44 -8.58
C ALA A 451 -2.29 -10.99 -7.16
N LEU A 452 -3.38 -11.01 -6.40
CA LEU A 452 -3.42 -11.48 -5.01
C LEU A 452 -3.97 -12.90 -4.95
N ARG A 453 -5.13 -13.12 -5.57
CA ARG A 453 -5.85 -14.41 -5.64
C ARG A 453 -6.72 -14.45 -6.89
N ALA A 454 -7.06 -15.65 -7.36
CA ALA A 454 -8.06 -15.84 -8.40
C ALA A 454 -9.06 -16.92 -8.01
N LYS A 455 -10.29 -16.78 -8.49
CA LYS A 455 -11.26 -17.88 -8.53
C LYS A 455 -11.17 -18.55 -9.88
N LEU A 456 -10.86 -19.83 -9.86
CA LEU A 456 -10.72 -20.66 -11.05
C LEU A 456 -11.86 -21.67 -11.11
N ARG A 457 -12.50 -21.80 -12.27
CA ARG A 457 -13.58 -22.74 -12.56
C ARG A 457 -13.04 -23.88 -13.40
N ALA A 458 -13.35 -25.11 -12.99
CA ALA A 458 -13.07 -26.32 -13.74
C ALA A 458 -13.92 -26.38 -15.01
N GLU A 459 -13.38 -26.96 -16.08
CA GLU A 459 -14.17 -27.29 -17.27
C GLU A 459 -15.24 -28.34 -16.94
N GLY A 460 -14.93 -29.22 -15.98
CA GLY A 460 -15.86 -30.26 -15.54
C GLY A 460 -15.28 -31.13 -14.44
N ARG A 461 -15.87 -32.32 -14.31
CA ARG A 461 -15.45 -33.34 -13.35
C ARG A 461 -15.18 -34.64 -14.07
N ALA A 462 -14.09 -35.29 -13.70
CA ALA A 462 -13.68 -36.59 -14.23
C ALA A 462 -13.09 -37.45 -13.10
N GLN A 463 -12.98 -38.76 -13.31
CA GLN A 463 -12.41 -39.62 -12.28
C GLN A 463 -10.92 -39.29 -12.07
N HIS A 464 -10.46 -39.30 -10.82
CA HIS A 464 -9.06 -39.04 -10.45
C HIS A 464 -8.04 -39.73 -11.38
N LEU A 465 -8.28 -41.01 -11.70
CA LEU A 465 -7.40 -41.81 -12.54
C LEU A 465 -7.32 -41.32 -13.98
N GLU A 466 -8.41 -40.78 -14.53
CA GLU A 466 -8.45 -40.22 -15.90
C GLU A 466 -7.63 -38.93 -15.98
N ILE A 467 -7.88 -38.01 -15.05
CA ILE A 467 -7.13 -36.74 -14.92
C ILE A 467 -5.64 -37.04 -14.74
N ARG A 468 -5.30 -38.00 -13.87
CA ARG A 468 -3.91 -38.40 -13.62
C ARG A 468 -3.23 -38.95 -14.87
N LYS A 469 -3.91 -39.75 -15.70
CA LYS A 469 -3.36 -40.26 -16.97
C LYS A 469 -3.02 -39.10 -17.92
N VAL A 470 -3.87 -38.08 -18.00
CA VAL A 470 -3.62 -36.87 -18.81
C VAL A 470 -2.40 -36.11 -18.28
N ILE A 471 -2.33 -35.86 -16.98
CA ILE A 471 -1.17 -35.21 -16.33
C ILE A 471 0.13 -35.97 -16.62
N GLU A 472 0.14 -37.30 -16.47
CA GLU A 472 1.31 -38.13 -16.74
C GLU A 472 1.74 -38.07 -18.21
N LYS A 473 0.78 -38.11 -19.15
CA LYS A 473 1.03 -37.96 -20.59
C LYS A 473 1.68 -36.61 -20.90
N MET A 474 1.14 -35.52 -20.34
CA MET A 474 1.69 -34.17 -20.53
C MET A 474 3.09 -34.02 -19.94
N SER A 475 3.30 -34.54 -18.73
CA SER A 475 4.59 -34.52 -18.02
C SER A 475 5.67 -35.29 -18.79
N ARG A 476 5.34 -36.45 -19.38
CA ARG A 476 6.26 -37.24 -20.23
C ARG A 476 6.61 -36.48 -21.51
N LYS A 477 5.61 -35.89 -22.20
CA LYS A 477 5.84 -35.13 -23.43
C LYS A 477 6.79 -33.95 -23.21
N ARG A 478 6.62 -33.19 -22.12
CA ARG A 478 7.53 -32.07 -21.78
C ARG A 478 8.95 -32.55 -21.47
N ARG A 479 9.11 -33.58 -20.62
CA ARG A 479 10.43 -34.11 -20.25
C ARG A 479 11.24 -34.61 -21.44
N LYS A 480 10.56 -35.08 -22.50
CA LYS A 480 11.21 -35.53 -23.74
C LYS A 480 11.68 -34.36 -24.62
N ASN A 481 10.94 -33.25 -24.63
CA ASN A 481 11.09 -32.19 -25.63
C ASN A 481 11.71 -30.89 -25.08
N GLN A 482 12.06 -30.83 -23.80
CA GLN A 482 12.60 -29.63 -23.15
C GLN A 482 13.89 -29.96 -22.38
N PRO A 483 14.87 -29.04 -22.35
CA PRO A 483 16.12 -29.26 -21.62
C PRO A 483 15.89 -29.33 -20.11
N LYS A 484 16.79 -30.05 -19.43
CA LYS A 484 16.82 -30.14 -17.96
C LYS A 484 17.71 -29.07 -17.30
N LEU A 485 18.63 -28.49 -18.06
CA LEU A 485 19.55 -27.46 -17.59
C LEU A 485 18.80 -26.16 -17.25
N ALA A 486 19.45 -25.32 -16.44
CA ALA A 486 18.95 -24.02 -16.05
C ALA A 486 18.60 -23.18 -17.29
N SER A 487 17.37 -22.67 -17.37
CA SER A 487 16.87 -21.87 -18.48
C SER A 487 15.65 -21.04 -18.03
N SER A 488 15.30 -20.00 -18.79
CA SER A 488 14.12 -19.16 -18.56
C SER A 488 12.89 -19.61 -19.37
N GLY A 489 12.86 -20.86 -19.82
CA GLY A 489 11.83 -21.33 -20.74
C GLY A 489 12.12 -20.95 -22.20
N CYS A 490 11.06 -20.85 -23.01
CA CYS A 490 11.16 -20.36 -24.38
C CYS A 490 11.61 -18.89 -24.36
N VAL A 491 12.67 -18.58 -25.10
CA VAL A 491 13.27 -17.24 -25.13
C VAL A 491 12.44 -16.29 -25.99
N PHE A 492 11.95 -16.78 -27.14
CA PHE A 492 11.21 -15.98 -28.10
C PHE A 492 9.74 -16.41 -28.21
N ARG A 493 8.88 -15.44 -28.49
CA ARG A 493 7.51 -15.69 -28.95
C ARG A 493 7.53 -16.43 -30.28
N ASN A 494 6.50 -17.23 -30.54
CA ASN A 494 6.34 -17.85 -31.85
C ASN A 494 5.75 -16.82 -32.83
N PRO A 495 6.41 -16.56 -33.99
CA PRO A 495 5.80 -15.78 -35.06
C PRO A 495 4.72 -16.60 -35.78
N ASP A 496 3.85 -15.92 -36.53
CA ASP A 496 2.73 -16.56 -37.26
C ASP A 496 3.18 -17.56 -38.33
N SER A 497 4.40 -17.40 -38.84
CA SER A 497 4.91 -18.23 -39.93
C SER A 497 5.31 -19.63 -39.46
N HIS A 498 6.31 -19.72 -38.59
CA HIS A 498 6.83 -20.98 -38.08
C HIS A 498 7.22 -20.84 -36.61
N PRO A 499 7.12 -21.90 -35.80
CA PRO A 499 7.58 -21.86 -34.41
C PRO A 499 9.02 -21.37 -34.29
N ALA A 500 9.31 -20.49 -33.33
CA ALA A 500 10.63 -19.89 -33.18
C ALA A 500 11.75 -20.94 -33.01
N GLY A 501 11.46 -22.02 -32.28
CA GLY A 501 12.42 -23.11 -32.10
C GLY A 501 12.81 -23.82 -33.41
N TRP A 502 11.87 -23.92 -34.36
CA TRP A 502 12.14 -24.48 -35.68
C TRP A 502 13.00 -23.53 -36.52
N LEU A 503 12.68 -22.22 -36.51
CA LEU A 503 13.48 -21.21 -37.22
C LEU A 503 14.94 -21.18 -36.72
N ILE A 504 15.14 -21.26 -35.41
CA ILE A 504 16.48 -21.27 -34.81
C ILE A 504 17.25 -22.54 -35.19
N GLU A 505 16.56 -23.68 -35.24
CA GLU A 505 17.16 -24.95 -35.68
C GLU A 505 17.54 -24.93 -37.17
N GLN A 506 16.66 -24.43 -38.04
CA GLN A 506 16.97 -24.30 -39.48
C GLN A 506 18.07 -23.27 -39.76
N ALA A 507 18.21 -22.28 -38.89
CA ALA A 507 19.32 -21.33 -38.93
C ALA A 507 20.67 -21.94 -38.47
N GLY A 508 20.69 -23.22 -38.06
CA GLY A 508 21.90 -23.94 -37.66
C GLY A 508 22.45 -23.52 -36.30
N LEU A 509 21.61 -23.00 -35.40
CA LEU A 509 22.06 -22.37 -34.15
C LEU A 509 22.00 -23.28 -32.92
N LYS A 510 21.55 -24.54 -33.03
CA LYS A 510 21.64 -25.49 -31.90
C LYS A 510 23.10 -25.71 -31.51
N GLY A 511 23.40 -25.67 -30.21
CA GLY A 511 24.76 -25.76 -29.69
C GLY A 511 25.57 -24.46 -29.80
N GLU A 512 25.03 -23.39 -30.41
CA GLU A 512 25.68 -22.09 -30.47
C GLU A 512 25.91 -21.53 -29.06
N LYS A 513 27.10 -20.96 -28.82
CA LYS A 513 27.59 -20.64 -27.48
C LYS A 513 28.18 -19.25 -27.39
N VAL A 514 27.87 -18.56 -26.30
CA VAL A 514 28.53 -17.33 -25.86
C VAL A 514 28.84 -17.47 -24.37
N GLY A 515 30.13 -17.58 -24.02
CA GLY A 515 30.54 -17.84 -22.65
C GLY A 515 29.89 -19.10 -22.08
N GLY A 516 29.18 -19.00 -20.96
CA GLY A 516 28.44 -20.12 -20.35
C GLY A 516 27.00 -20.33 -20.87
N ALA A 517 26.51 -19.46 -21.75
CA ALA A 517 25.17 -19.54 -22.33
C ALA A 517 25.19 -20.32 -23.66
N VAL A 518 24.26 -21.26 -23.82
CA VAL A 518 24.19 -22.16 -24.99
C VAL A 518 22.77 -22.30 -25.52
N VAL A 519 22.58 -22.32 -26.83
CA VAL A 519 21.30 -22.72 -27.44
C VAL A 519 21.14 -24.23 -27.30
N SER A 520 20.08 -24.66 -26.64
CA SER A 520 19.83 -26.06 -26.33
C SER A 520 19.72 -26.95 -27.57
N ASP A 521 20.47 -28.06 -27.60
CA ASP A 521 20.35 -29.10 -28.61
C ASP A 521 18.98 -29.81 -28.59
N VAL A 522 18.34 -29.84 -27.42
CA VAL A 522 17.02 -30.45 -27.23
C VAL A 522 15.92 -29.62 -27.87
N HIS A 523 16.00 -28.29 -27.77
CA HIS A 523 14.96 -27.39 -28.28
C HIS A 523 15.53 -26.00 -28.61
N GLY A 524 15.52 -25.60 -29.88
CA GLY A 524 16.19 -24.38 -30.37
C GLY A 524 15.72 -23.07 -29.71
N ASN A 525 14.47 -23.00 -29.24
CA ASN A 525 13.95 -21.82 -28.53
C ASN A 525 14.37 -21.72 -27.04
N PHE A 526 15.26 -22.60 -26.56
CA PHE A 526 15.75 -22.55 -25.18
C PHE A 526 17.22 -22.18 -25.17
N ILE A 527 17.56 -21.14 -24.42
CA ILE A 527 18.95 -20.88 -24.01
C ILE A 527 19.13 -21.50 -22.62
N VAL A 528 20.18 -22.29 -22.47
CA VAL A 528 20.55 -22.95 -21.22
C VAL A 528 21.83 -22.34 -20.65
N ASN A 529 21.90 -22.32 -19.33
CA ASN A 529 23.10 -22.01 -18.56
C ASN A 529 23.80 -23.32 -18.18
N GLU A 530 25.03 -23.52 -18.66
CA GLU A 530 25.85 -24.70 -18.35
C GLU A 530 26.59 -24.61 -17.00
N GLY A 531 26.45 -23.51 -16.27
CA GLY A 531 26.91 -23.36 -14.88
C GLY A 531 27.42 -21.96 -14.53
N GLU A 532 28.07 -21.28 -15.48
CA GLU A 532 28.76 -20.00 -15.27
C GLU A 532 28.34 -18.91 -16.27
N ALA A 533 27.15 -19.02 -16.86
CA ALA A 533 26.64 -17.97 -17.73
C ALA A 533 26.47 -16.66 -16.96
N THR A 534 26.87 -15.53 -17.55
CA THR A 534 26.46 -14.21 -17.09
C THR A 534 25.21 -13.74 -17.84
N THR A 535 24.51 -12.74 -17.30
CA THR A 535 23.36 -12.17 -18.01
C THR A 535 23.78 -11.53 -19.33
N GLU A 536 24.92 -10.84 -19.34
CA GLU A 536 25.49 -10.27 -20.56
C GLU A 536 25.68 -11.33 -21.66
N GLN A 537 26.23 -12.50 -21.32
CA GLN A 537 26.42 -13.60 -22.27
C GLN A 537 25.09 -14.15 -22.81
N VAL A 538 24.07 -14.25 -21.95
CA VAL A 538 22.72 -14.65 -22.38
C VAL A 538 22.14 -13.62 -23.35
N ILE A 539 22.26 -12.32 -23.07
CA ILE A 539 21.78 -11.24 -23.94
C ILE A 539 22.49 -11.26 -25.30
N GLN A 540 23.81 -11.40 -25.31
CA GLN A 540 24.61 -11.51 -26.54
C GLN A 540 24.18 -12.71 -27.39
N LEU A 541 23.90 -13.86 -26.76
CA LEU A 541 23.39 -15.03 -27.48
C LEU A 541 21.99 -14.77 -28.05
N ILE A 542 21.10 -14.10 -27.31
CA ILE A 542 19.77 -13.68 -27.79
C ILE A 542 19.90 -12.79 -29.04
N GLN A 543 20.78 -11.78 -29.00
CA GLN A 543 21.04 -10.89 -30.14
C GLN A 543 21.57 -11.66 -31.35
N LYS A 544 22.52 -12.58 -31.14
CA LYS A 544 23.10 -13.42 -32.20
C LYS A 544 22.03 -14.29 -32.86
N VAL A 545 21.16 -14.92 -32.06
CA VAL A 545 20.03 -15.72 -32.56
C VAL A 545 19.07 -14.86 -33.38
N LYS A 546 18.65 -13.71 -32.85
CA LYS A 546 17.76 -12.78 -33.58
C LYS A 546 18.33 -12.34 -34.91
N LYS A 547 19.60 -11.94 -34.92
CA LYS A 547 20.30 -11.49 -36.13
C LYS A 547 20.34 -12.59 -37.18
N ARG A 548 20.77 -13.80 -36.79
CA ARG A 548 20.91 -14.90 -37.74
C ARG A 548 19.56 -15.37 -38.30
N VAL A 549 18.51 -15.46 -37.48
CA VAL A 549 17.16 -15.83 -37.98
C VAL A 549 16.61 -14.76 -38.93
N LYS A 550 16.86 -13.47 -38.66
CA LYS A 550 16.51 -12.39 -39.58
C LYS A 550 17.25 -12.52 -40.92
N GLU A 551 18.54 -12.82 -40.88
CA GLU A 551 19.37 -13.01 -42.08
C GLU A 551 18.94 -14.22 -42.93
N THR A 552 18.61 -15.35 -42.30
CA THR A 552 18.30 -16.60 -43.03
C THR A 552 16.83 -16.75 -43.42
N HIS A 553 15.90 -16.21 -42.62
CA HIS A 553 14.47 -16.40 -42.81
C HIS A 553 13.68 -15.10 -42.98
N GLY A 554 14.31 -13.94 -42.86
CA GLY A 554 13.63 -12.63 -42.94
C GLY A 554 12.70 -12.33 -41.77
N VAL A 555 12.69 -13.16 -40.72
CA VAL A 555 11.79 -13.05 -39.56
C VAL A 555 12.52 -12.41 -38.39
N ILE A 556 11.90 -11.41 -37.75
CA ILE A 556 12.41 -10.78 -36.54
C ILE A 556 11.78 -11.47 -35.33
N LEU A 557 12.59 -12.19 -34.55
CA LEU A 557 12.12 -12.81 -33.31
C LEU A 557 11.99 -11.79 -32.17
N GLU A 558 10.89 -11.86 -31.44
CA GLU A 558 10.62 -11.05 -30.25
C GLU A 558 10.82 -11.86 -28.97
N PRO A 559 11.59 -11.37 -27.98
CA PRO A 559 11.73 -12.07 -26.72
C PRO A 559 10.39 -12.19 -25.96
N GLU A 560 10.12 -13.38 -25.42
CA GLU A 560 9.03 -13.65 -24.45
C GLU A 560 9.54 -13.58 -23.01
N VAL A 561 10.81 -13.94 -22.79
CA VAL A 561 11.48 -13.82 -21.50
C VAL A 561 11.54 -12.36 -21.05
N ASN A 562 11.30 -12.08 -19.77
CA ASN A 562 11.41 -10.71 -19.25
C ASN A 562 12.84 -10.40 -18.80
N LEU A 563 13.30 -9.17 -19.04
CA LEU A 563 14.51 -8.62 -18.44
C LEU A 563 14.13 -7.73 -17.27
N LEU A 564 14.60 -8.05 -16.06
CA LEU A 564 14.17 -7.36 -14.85
C LEU A 564 14.55 -5.87 -14.90
N GLY A 565 13.56 -4.98 -14.79
CA GLY A 565 13.77 -3.54 -14.71
C GLY A 565 14.09 -2.85 -16.04
N HIS A 566 14.06 -3.55 -17.17
CA HIS A 566 14.44 -3.02 -18.47
C HIS A 566 13.50 -3.42 -19.59
N SER A 567 13.45 -2.58 -20.63
CA SER A 567 12.83 -2.96 -21.90
C SER A 567 13.85 -3.64 -22.80
N TRP A 568 13.46 -4.76 -23.43
CA TRP A 568 14.30 -5.39 -24.46
C TRP A 568 14.64 -4.47 -25.62
N LYS A 569 13.88 -3.39 -25.86
CA LYS A 569 14.20 -2.40 -26.90
C LYS A 569 15.56 -1.73 -26.65
N GLU A 570 15.96 -1.53 -25.40
CA GLU A 570 17.25 -0.92 -25.02
C GLU A 570 18.45 -1.79 -25.38
N PHE A 571 18.24 -3.11 -25.46
CA PHE A 571 19.30 -4.11 -25.67
C PHE A 571 19.26 -4.73 -27.07
N LEU A 572 18.21 -4.46 -27.86
CA LEU A 572 18.00 -5.09 -29.16
C LEU A 572 17.89 -4.09 -30.32
N SER A 573 18.02 -2.79 -30.03
CA SER A 573 18.31 -1.75 -31.03
C SER A 573 19.73 -1.90 -31.55
#